data_AF-A0A7X1VMB7-F1
#
_entry.id   AF-A0A7X1VMB7-F1
#
_cell.length_a   1.000
_cell.length_b   1.000
_cell.length_c   1.000
_cell.angle_alpha   90.00
_cell.angle_beta   90.00
_cell.angle_gamma   90.00
#
_symmetry.space_group_name_H-M   'P 1'
#
loop_
_entity.id
_entity.type
_entity.pdbx_description
1 polymer ?
#
loop_
_entity_poly.entity_id
_entity_poly.type
_entity_poly.pdbx_seq_one_letter_code
_entity_poly.pdbx_strand_id
1 'polypeptide(L)'
;MPQFRRPVHSGILFCVAPNTDEVFVNLTNSQWHLAVLAFLIIVSDPPQTRAGQVFDHVFLLISALSGPFCLLLLPIAAARTIIHREPTYYTRLAIVACGVAIQAVPIIQSSGSSRPNTPLGASFGALICLLAAQLFLAPLISHNHLEYLYSTRIWQNPVFPCLVDLAAGMICFQAVRRWIALRYALVFVMLILAAPLTHPIVTTTMPQWHAMFIPDAGMRYFFMPILFWLAALVAVTFSGHGLTRALATGALLVVVVLGIPHDRKIAMEADRGFSEAARRFDAGPPGTTVTIPVRPGSTVTLTR
;
A
#
# COMPACT_ATOMS: atom_id res chain seq x y z
N MET A 1 2.12 22.62 19.57
CA MET A 1 2.52 21.63 18.53
C MET A 1 2.17 22.19 17.17
N PRO A 2 3.04 22.17 16.14
CA PRO A 2 2.62 22.55 14.81
C PRO A 2 1.64 21.46 14.33
N GLN A 3 0.34 21.70 14.50
CA GLN A 3 -0.69 20.87 13.90
C GLN A 3 -0.58 21.02 12.38
N PHE A 4 -0.63 19.91 11.67
CA PHE A 4 -0.74 19.85 10.21
C PHE A 4 -2.11 20.45 9.81
N ARG A 5 -2.27 21.77 9.87
CA ARG A 5 -3.55 22.49 9.75
C ARG A 5 -4.15 22.52 8.34
N ARG A 6 -3.72 21.66 7.42
CA ARG A 6 -4.24 21.62 6.04
C ARG A 6 -4.45 20.17 5.57
N PRO A 7 -5.55 19.51 5.98
CA PRO A 7 -5.90 18.16 5.52
C PRO A 7 -6.10 18.05 4.00
N VAL A 8 -6.37 19.16 3.32
CA VAL A 8 -6.61 19.22 1.87
C VAL A 8 -5.38 18.80 1.05
N HIS A 9 -4.17 19.12 1.48
CA HIS A 9 -2.95 18.78 0.73
C HIS A 9 -2.65 17.27 0.76
N SER A 10 -2.99 16.60 1.87
CA SER A 10 -2.79 15.17 2.06
C SER A 10 -3.76 14.34 1.20
N GLY A 11 -5.00 14.81 1.04
CA GLY A 11 -6.02 14.12 0.24
C GLY A 11 -5.74 14.17 -1.26
N ILE A 12 -5.23 15.30 -1.78
CA ILE A 12 -4.85 15.39 -3.20
C ILE A 12 -3.73 14.40 -3.52
N LEU A 13 -2.69 14.35 -2.68
CA LEU A 13 -1.56 13.45 -2.86
C LEU A 13 -1.97 11.98 -2.85
N PHE A 14 -2.99 11.62 -2.07
CA PHE A 14 -3.55 10.28 -2.05
C PHE A 14 -4.23 9.91 -3.38
N CYS A 15 -4.99 10.81 -3.98
CA CYS A 15 -5.72 10.55 -5.22
C CYS A 15 -4.83 10.51 -6.47
N VAL A 16 -3.65 11.14 -6.42
CA VAL A 16 -2.74 11.25 -7.57
C VAL A 16 -1.41 10.52 -7.34
N ALA A 17 -1.30 9.70 -6.29
CA ALA A 17 -0.08 8.98 -5.95
C ALA A 17 0.38 8.13 -7.16
N PRO A 18 1.55 8.40 -7.76
CA PRO A 18 2.04 7.59 -8.87
C PRO A 18 2.34 6.18 -8.41
N ASN A 19 2.41 5.23 -9.35
CA ASN A 19 2.79 3.85 -9.10
C ASN A 19 1.84 3.12 -8.13
N THR A 20 0.54 3.38 -8.26
CA THR A 20 -0.51 2.80 -7.39
C THR A 20 -1.65 2.12 -8.16
N ASP A 21 -1.53 1.97 -9.47
CA ASP A 21 -2.58 1.51 -10.38
C ASP A 21 -3.20 0.17 -9.97
N GLU A 22 -2.43 -0.79 -9.46
CA GLU A 22 -2.96 -2.09 -9.00
C GLU A 22 -4.03 -1.91 -7.90
N VAL A 23 -3.90 -0.88 -7.07
CA VAL A 23 -4.79 -0.63 -5.92
C VAL A 23 -6.06 0.08 -6.36
N PHE A 24 -6.00 0.90 -7.41
CA PHE A 24 -7.15 1.58 -7.98
C PHE A 24 -7.90 0.66 -8.96
N VAL A 25 -9.24 0.80 -9.04
CA VAL A 25 -10.11 0.04 -9.98
C VAL A 25 -10.26 -1.47 -9.69
N ASN A 26 -9.81 -1.95 -8.52
CA ASN A 26 -10.04 -3.33 -8.10
C ASN A 26 -10.77 -3.41 -6.75
N LEU A 27 -12.00 -3.96 -6.75
CA LEU A 27 -12.82 -4.10 -5.55
C LEU A 27 -12.08 -4.86 -4.43
N THR A 28 -11.33 -5.91 -4.78
CA THR A 28 -10.53 -6.71 -3.84
C THR A 28 -9.41 -5.91 -3.17
N ASN A 29 -8.98 -4.81 -3.79
CA ASN A 29 -7.98 -3.89 -3.25
C ASN A 29 -8.58 -2.69 -2.50
N SER A 30 -9.91 -2.58 -2.40
CA SER A 30 -10.55 -1.54 -1.56
C SER A 30 -10.11 -1.61 -0.10
N GLN A 31 -9.74 -2.80 0.38
CA GLN A 31 -9.21 -3.02 1.73
C GLN A 31 -7.96 -2.18 2.04
N TRP A 32 -7.13 -1.85 1.04
CA TRP A 32 -5.96 -0.99 1.23
C TRP A 32 -6.37 0.46 1.53
N HIS A 33 -7.41 0.97 0.86
CA HIS A 33 -7.96 2.30 1.14
C HIS A 33 -8.57 2.36 2.54
N LEU A 34 -9.30 1.31 2.93
CA LEU A 34 -9.85 1.18 4.28
C LEU A 34 -8.76 1.14 5.34
N ALA A 35 -7.64 0.46 5.09
CA ALA A 35 -6.50 0.46 6.00
C ALA A 35 -5.87 1.86 6.19
N VAL A 36 -5.81 2.69 5.14
CA VAL A 36 -5.36 4.08 5.25
C VAL A 36 -6.32 4.86 6.14
N LEU A 37 -7.62 4.74 5.86
CA LEU A 37 -8.64 5.44 6.62
C LEU A 37 -8.64 5.01 8.09
N ALA A 38 -8.57 3.71 8.37
CA ALA A 38 -8.48 3.18 9.72
C ALA A 38 -7.24 3.69 10.46
N PHE A 39 -6.08 3.71 9.81
CA PHE A 39 -4.86 4.30 10.35
C PHE A 39 -5.09 5.78 10.71
N LEU A 40 -5.64 6.57 9.79
CA LEU A 40 -5.92 8.00 10.01
C LEU A 40 -6.89 8.22 11.17
N ILE A 41 -7.96 7.43 11.27
CA ILE A 41 -8.91 7.48 12.39
C ILE A 41 -8.17 7.20 13.71
N ILE A 42 -7.35 6.14 13.78
CA ILE A 42 -6.63 5.76 15.01
C ILE A 42 -5.68 6.86 15.48
N VAL A 43 -4.96 7.52 14.56
CA VAL A 43 -3.97 8.55 14.92
C VAL A 43 -4.57 9.96 15.06
N SER A 44 -5.79 10.18 14.59
CA SER A 44 -6.50 11.45 14.71
C SER A 44 -6.91 11.77 16.15
N ASP A 45 -7.13 13.06 16.40
CA ASP A 45 -7.77 13.51 17.64
C ASP A 45 -9.25 13.06 17.68
N PRO A 46 -9.86 12.90 18.86
CA PRO A 46 -11.25 12.46 18.96
C PRO A 46 -12.21 13.43 18.28
N PRO A 47 -13.23 12.93 17.55
CA PRO A 47 -14.22 13.78 16.92
C PRO A 47 -15.08 14.51 17.96
N GLN A 48 -15.28 15.81 17.74
CA GLN A 48 -16.10 16.67 18.61
C GLN A 48 -17.60 16.57 18.29
N THR A 49 -17.97 15.99 17.14
CA THR A 49 -19.36 15.88 16.67
C THR A 49 -19.84 14.42 16.70
N ARG A 50 -21.14 14.22 16.93
CA ARG A 50 -21.76 12.87 16.85
C ARG A 50 -21.59 12.25 15.46
N ALA A 51 -21.71 13.04 14.40
CA ALA A 51 -21.48 12.57 13.04
C ALA A 51 -20.05 12.04 12.86
N GLY A 52 -19.03 12.73 13.42
CA GLY A 52 -17.65 12.26 13.39
C GLY A 52 -17.44 10.98 14.20
N GLN A 53 -18.08 10.84 15.36
CA GLN A 53 -18.02 9.61 16.15
C GLN A 53 -18.62 8.42 15.40
N VAL A 54 -19.79 8.62 14.78
CA VAL A 54 -20.45 7.59 13.95
C VAL A 54 -19.56 7.23 12.75
N PHE A 55 -19.00 8.22 12.07
CA PHE A 55 -18.06 8.02 10.96
C PHE A 55 -16.89 7.13 11.38
N ASP A 56 -16.20 7.50 12.47
CA ASP A 56 -15.05 6.75 12.98
C ASP A 56 -15.41 5.29 13.30
N HIS A 57 -16.52 5.07 14.00
CA HIS A 57 -16.94 3.72 14.38
C HIS A 57 -17.32 2.87 13.16
N VAL A 58 -18.11 3.42 12.25
CA VAL A 58 -18.57 2.70 11.05
C VAL A 58 -17.38 2.32 10.18
N PHE A 59 -16.49 3.26 9.87
CA PHE A 59 -15.36 2.98 8.98
C PHE A 59 -14.29 2.12 9.65
N LEU A 60 -14.08 2.21 10.97
CA LEU A 60 -13.22 1.25 11.68
C LEU A 60 -13.81 -0.16 11.67
N LEU A 61 -15.12 -0.32 11.88
CA LEU A 61 -15.78 -1.63 11.81
C LEU A 61 -15.70 -2.23 10.41
N ILE A 62 -16.01 -1.45 9.37
CA ILE A 62 -15.87 -1.90 7.98
C ILE A 62 -14.42 -2.32 7.69
N SER A 63 -13.45 -1.51 8.10
CA SER A 63 -12.03 -1.81 7.91
C SER A 63 -11.62 -3.09 8.66
N ALA A 64 -12.14 -3.31 9.87
CA ALA A 64 -11.89 -4.49 10.67
C ALA A 64 -12.45 -5.79 10.07
N LEU A 65 -13.42 -5.69 9.16
CA LEU A 65 -14.02 -6.85 8.49
C LEU A 65 -13.53 -7.03 7.04
N SER A 66 -12.74 -6.08 6.51
CA SER A 66 -12.38 -6.06 5.08
C SER A 66 -10.97 -6.59 4.77
N GLY A 67 -10.08 -6.67 5.75
CA GLY A 67 -8.71 -7.14 5.53
C GLY A 67 -7.92 -7.37 6.83
N PRO A 68 -6.73 -8.01 6.77
CA PRO A 68 -5.96 -8.44 7.95
C PRO A 68 -5.22 -7.28 8.66
N PHE A 69 -5.58 -6.03 8.39
CA PHE A 69 -4.82 -4.85 8.81
C PHE A 69 -5.00 -4.52 10.29
N CYS A 70 -6.04 -5.05 10.96
CA CYS A 70 -6.23 -4.81 12.40
C CYS A 70 -5.08 -5.40 13.21
N LEU A 71 -4.49 -6.52 12.77
CA LEU A 71 -3.30 -7.10 13.41
C LEU A 71 -2.13 -6.10 13.45
N LEU A 72 -1.96 -5.35 12.37
CA LEU A 72 -0.88 -4.38 12.20
C LEU A 72 -1.21 -3.04 12.87
N LEU A 73 -2.49 -2.67 12.94
CA LEU A 73 -2.97 -1.44 13.56
C LEU A 73 -3.09 -1.56 15.10
N LEU A 74 -3.25 -2.77 15.63
CA LEU A 74 -3.38 -3.03 17.07
C LEU A 74 -2.27 -2.39 17.92
N PRO A 75 -0.96 -2.57 17.64
CA PRO A 75 0.10 -1.94 18.44
C PRO A 75 0.02 -0.40 18.43
N ILE A 76 -0.44 0.18 17.34
CA ILE A 76 -0.59 1.64 17.19
C ILE A 76 -1.79 2.14 18.00
N ALA A 77 -2.93 1.45 17.90
CA ALA A 77 -4.12 1.75 18.68
C ALA A 77 -3.87 1.60 20.19
N ALA A 78 -3.15 0.55 20.59
CA ALA A 78 -2.75 0.33 21.98
C ALA A 78 -1.84 1.46 22.47
N ALA A 79 -0.80 1.82 21.71
CA ALA A 79 0.10 2.92 22.06
C ALA A 79 -0.65 4.25 22.21
N ARG A 80 -1.57 4.59 21.29
CA ARG A 80 -2.41 5.80 21.38
C ARG A 80 -3.28 5.80 22.63
N THR A 81 -3.88 4.66 22.96
CA THR A 81 -4.74 4.51 24.14
C THR A 81 -3.95 4.66 25.44
N ILE A 82 -2.76 4.07 25.53
CA ILE A 82 -1.90 4.17 26.72
C ILE A 82 -1.45 5.61 26.98
N ILE A 83 -1.15 6.36 25.91
CA ILE A 83 -0.66 7.74 25.98
C ILE A 83 -1.77 8.72 26.35
N HIS A 84 -2.94 8.64 25.69
CA HIS A 84 -3.99 9.65 25.86
C HIS A 84 -5.04 9.28 26.91
N ARG A 85 -5.31 7.99 27.11
CA ARG A 85 -6.23 7.47 28.14
C ARG A 85 -7.65 8.09 28.12
N GLU A 86 -8.18 8.43 26.94
CA GLU A 86 -9.55 8.95 26.80
C GLU A 86 -10.52 7.89 26.25
N PRO A 87 -11.84 7.97 26.57
CA PRO A 87 -12.84 6.96 26.19
C PRO A 87 -12.85 6.61 24.70
N THR A 88 -12.71 7.61 23.82
CA THR A 88 -12.70 7.38 22.37
C THR A 88 -11.54 6.48 21.93
N TYR A 89 -10.35 6.63 22.52
CA TYR A 89 -9.22 5.75 22.19
C TYR A 89 -9.46 4.32 22.65
N TYR A 90 -10.08 4.12 23.82
CA TYR A 90 -10.50 2.79 24.27
C TYR A 90 -11.52 2.16 23.32
N THR A 91 -12.50 2.92 22.84
CA THR A 91 -13.47 2.43 21.86
C THR A 91 -12.79 2.02 20.54
N ARG A 92 -11.90 2.87 20.01
CA ARG A 92 -11.13 2.56 18.80
C ARG A 92 -10.27 1.30 18.99
N LEU A 93 -9.59 1.17 20.14
CA LEU A 93 -8.81 -0.03 20.49
C LEU A 93 -9.69 -1.27 20.58
N ALA A 94 -10.86 -1.17 21.22
CA ALA A 94 -11.79 -2.29 21.33
C ALA A 94 -12.26 -2.78 19.95
N ILE A 95 -12.64 -1.86 19.05
CA ILE A 95 -13.02 -2.22 17.66
C ILE A 95 -11.88 -2.95 16.94
N VAL A 96 -10.65 -2.42 17.03
CA VAL A 96 -9.47 -3.03 16.40
C VAL A 96 -9.16 -4.40 17.02
N ALA A 97 -9.25 -4.54 18.34
CA ALA A 97 -9.02 -5.81 19.04
C ALA A 97 -10.07 -6.87 18.68
N CYS A 98 -11.35 -6.49 18.56
CA CYS A 98 -12.39 -7.37 18.03
C CYS A 98 -12.09 -7.77 16.58
N GLY A 99 -11.66 -6.83 15.74
CA GLY A 99 -11.20 -7.12 14.38
C GLY A 99 -10.07 -8.14 14.34
N VAL A 100 -9.06 -8.00 15.21
CA VAL A 100 -7.98 -8.98 15.37
C VAL A 100 -8.50 -10.36 15.74
N ALA A 101 -9.40 -10.45 16.71
CA ALA A 101 -9.97 -11.73 17.13
C ALA A 101 -10.72 -12.42 15.97
N ILE A 102 -11.49 -11.66 15.19
CA ILE A 102 -12.19 -12.16 14.01
C ILE A 102 -11.21 -12.61 12.92
N GLN A 103 -10.18 -11.80 12.63
CA GLN A 103 -9.19 -12.06 11.59
C GLN A 103 -8.23 -13.21 11.94
N ALA A 104 -7.99 -13.47 13.23
CA ALA A 104 -7.14 -14.57 13.67
C ALA A 104 -7.68 -15.94 13.26
N VAL A 105 -9.02 -16.11 13.26
CA VAL A 105 -9.68 -17.39 12.90
C VAL A 105 -9.31 -17.86 11.49
N PRO A 106 -9.57 -17.10 10.40
CA PRO A 106 -9.23 -17.54 9.06
C PRO A 106 -7.72 -17.66 8.87
N ILE A 107 -6.90 -16.85 9.53
CA ILE A 107 -5.43 -16.97 9.45
C ILE A 107 -4.98 -18.32 10.00
N ILE A 108 -5.42 -18.68 11.21
CA ILE A 108 -5.08 -19.97 11.83
C ILE A 108 -5.59 -21.14 10.97
N GLN A 109 -6.82 -21.06 10.47
CA GLN A 109 -7.42 -22.11 9.65
C GLN A 109 -6.74 -22.25 8.28
N SER A 110 -6.29 -21.15 7.67
CA SER A 110 -5.64 -21.13 6.36
C SER A 110 -4.11 -21.27 6.41
N SER A 111 -3.51 -21.29 7.61
CA SER A 111 -2.05 -21.38 7.77
C SER A 111 -1.45 -22.69 7.23
N GLY A 112 -2.28 -23.72 7.03
CA GLY A 112 -1.89 -25.00 6.42
C GLY A 112 -2.37 -25.19 4.96
N SER A 113 -3.06 -24.22 4.36
CA SER A 113 -3.49 -24.31 2.95
C SER A 113 -2.26 -24.26 2.04
N SER A 114 -2.25 -25.08 0.99
CA SER A 114 -1.14 -25.21 0.02
C SER A 114 -0.86 -23.91 -0.73
N ARG A 115 -0.18 -22.97 -0.08
CA ARG A 115 0.41 -21.81 -0.77
C ARG A 115 1.44 -22.34 -1.77
N PRO A 116 1.53 -21.75 -2.98
CA PRO A 116 2.57 -22.13 -3.93
C PRO A 116 3.95 -22.04 -3.26
N ASN A 117 4.68 -23.15 -3.22
CA ASN A 117 6.02 -23.21 -2.63
C ASN A 117 7.05 -22.65 -3.63
N THR A 118 6.92 -21.37 -3.93
CA THR A 118 7.82 -20.65 -4.82
C THR A 118 8.93 -19.99 -3.99
N PRO A 119 10.21 -20.10 -4.38
CA PRO A 119 11.30 -19.54 -3.60
C PRO A 119 11.17 -18.02 -3.41
N LEU A 120 11.63 -17.50 -2.28
CA LEU A 120 11.53 -16.07 -1.97
C LEU A 120 12.50 -15.23 -2.82
N GLY A 121 13.73 -15.73 -3.01
CA GLY A 121 14.81 -14.97 -3.67
C GLY A 121 15.37 -13.84 -2.80
N ALA A 122 15.20 -13.91 -1.48
CA ALA A 122 15.62 -12.87 -0.55
C ALA A 122 17.14 -12.79 -0.41
N SER A 123 17.68 -11.57 -0.52
CA SER A 123 19.06 -11.23 -0.19
C SER A 123 19.14 -9.77 0.23
N PHE A 124 20.17 -9.40 0.99
CA PHE A 124 20.33 -8.00 1.42
C PHE A 124 20.45 -7.04 0.24
N GLY A 125 21.17 -7.43 -0.82
CA GLY A 125 21.27 -6.65 -2.05
C GLY A 125 19.93 -6.50 -2.77
N ALA A 126 19.13 -7.57 -2.85
CA ALA A 126 17.80 -7.50 -3.43
C ALA A 126 16.86 -6.60 -2.62
N LEU A 127 16.99 -6.57 -1.28
CA LEU A 127 16.21 -5.66 -0.43
C LEU A 127 16.53 -4.20 -0.76
N ILE A 128 17.82 -3.83 -0.82
CA ILE A 128 18.26 -2.47 -1.18
C ILE A 128 17.72 -2.10 -2.56
N CYS A 129 17.91 -2.95 -3.56
CA CYS A 129 17.42 -2.67 -4.91
C CYS A 129 15.89 -2.51 -4.96
N LEU A 130 15.16 -3.32 -4.19
CA LEU A 130 13.69 -3.31 -4.17
C LEU A 130 13.14 -2.05 -3.46
N LEU A 131 13.75 -1.62 -2.35
CA LEU A 131 13.39 -0.36 -1.71
C LEU A 131 13.71 0.84 -2.61
N ALA A 132 14.92 0.88 -3.17
CA ALA A 132 15.34 1.95 -4.07
C ALA A 132 14.40 2.04 -5.29
N ALA A 133 14.12 0.93 -5.95
CA ALA A 133 13.27 0.89 -7.13
C ALA A 133 11.80 1.16 -6.80
N GLN A 134 11.16 0.26 -6.05
CA GLN A 134 9.70 0.21 -5.95
C GLN A 134 9.14 1.22 -4.95
N LEU A 135 9.86 1.48 -3.86
CA LEU A 135 9.41 2.40 -2.82
C LEU A 135 9.83 3.85 -3.12
N PHE A 136 11.08 4.07 -3.51
CA PHE A 136 11.60 5.44 -3.61
C PHE A 136 11.59 6.01 -5.02
N LEU A 137 12.02 5.26 -6.05
CA LEU A 137 12.13 5.79 -7.43
C LEU A 137 10.83 5.70 -8.22
N ALA A 138 10.14 4.56 -8.18
CA ALA A 138 8.90 4.35 -8.92
C ALA A 138 7.87 5.49 -8.74
N PRO A 139 7.56 5.96 -7.51
CA PRO A 139 6.63 7.08 -7.35
C PRO A 139 7.17 8.44 -7.82
N LEU A 140 8.48 8.57 -8.06
CA LEU A 140 9.08 9.80 -8.61
C LEU A 140 8.99 9.81 -10.14
N ILE A 141 9.42 8.71 -10.78
CA ILE A 141 9.66 8.67 -12.23
C ILE A 141 8.64 7.82 -13.01
N SER A 142 7.64 7.23 -12.35
CA SER A 142 6.69 6.25 -12.93
C SER A 142 7.31 4.86 -13.21
N HIS A 143 6.47 3.83 -13.15
CA HIS A 143 6.82 2.43 -13.42
C HIS A 143 7.39 2.22 -14.84
N ASN A 144 6.91 2.99 -15.82
CA ASN A 144 7.36 2.89 -17.22
C ASN A 144 8.85 3.22 -17.39
N HIS A 145 9.40 4.10 -16.56
CA HIS A 145 10.82 4.48 -16.64
C HIS A 145 11.73 3.56 -15.83
N LEU A 146 11.19 2.75 -14.92
CA LEU A 146 11.99 1.78 -14.16
C LEU A 146 12.57 0.70 -15.06
N GLU A 147 11.81 0.22 -16.04
CA GLU A 147 12.29 -0.79 -17.00
C GLU A 147 13.54 -0.29 -17.74
N TYR A 148 13.49 0.95 -18.24
CA TYR A 148 14.64 1.58 -18.87
C TYR A 148 15.80 1.74 -17.88
N LEU A 149 15.53 2.21 -16.66
CA LEU A 149 16.55 2.40 -15.63
C LEU A 149 17.31 1.10 -15.34
N TYR A 150 16.61 -0.03 -15.22
CA TYR A 150 17.22 -1.34 -14.96
C TYR A 150 18.23 -1.77 -16.03
N SER A 151 18.04 -1.34 -17.28
CA SER A 151 18.96 -1.62 -18.38
C SER A 151 20.23 -0.76 -18.36
N THR A 152 20.26 0.33 -17.59
CA THR A 152 21.39 1.27 -17.56
C THR A 152 22.56 0.77 -16.71
N ARG A 153 23.78 1.22 -17.06
CA ARG A 153 24.99 0.98 -16.25
C ARG A 153 24.91 1.61 -14.86
N ILE A 154 24.08 2.65 -14.69
CA ILE A 154 23.89 3.33 -13.41
C ILE A 154 23.20 2.38 -12.43
N TRP A 155 22.12 1.73 -12.85
CA TRP A 155 21.39 0.77 -12.01
C TRP A 155 22.21 -0.49 -11.70
N GLN A 156 22.96 -0.98 -12.69
CA GLN A 156 23.83 -2.14 -12.52
C GLN A 156 24.95 -1.91 -11.48
N ASN A 157 25.27 -0.66 -11.17
CA ASN A 157 26.20 -0.33 -10.10
C ASN A 157 25.47 -0.35 -8.74
N PRO A 158 25.85 -1.24 -7.80
CA PRO A 158 25.18 -1.39 -6.51
C PRO A 158 25.26 -0.14 -5.61
N VAL A 159 26.18 0.79 -5.90
CA VAL A 159 26.29 2.06 -5.17
C VAL A 159 25.07 2.95 -5.42
N PHE A 160 24.48 2.92 -6.62
CA PHE A 160 23.37 3.82 -6.94
C PHE A 160 22.11 3.53 -6.09
N PRO A 161 21.59 2.28 -6.02
CA PRO A 161 20.50 1.95 -5.11
C PRO A 161 20.80 2.29 -3.64
N CYS A 162 22.03 2.04 -3.17
CA CYS A 162 22.44 2.41 -1.81
C CYS A 162 22.34 3.92 -1.56
N LEU A 163 22.75 4.76 -2.52
CA LEU A 163 22.68 6.22 -2.39
C LEU A 163 21.24 6.72 -2.39
N VAL A 164 20.36 6.09 -3.20
CA VAL A 164 18.92 6.38 -3.22
C VAL A 164 18.31 6.07 -1.85
N ASP A 165 18.53 4.87 -1.32
CA ASP A 165 18.03 4.45 -0.02
C ASP A 165 18.57 5.34 1.11
N LEU A 166 19.84 5.73 1.05
CA LEU A 166 20.44 6.63 2.04
C LEU A 166 19.79 8.03 1.99
N ALA A 167 19.62 8.60 0.79
CA ALA A 167 18.99 9.91 0.62
C ALA A 167 17.52 9.90 1.10
N ALA A 168 16.76 8.88 0.71
CA ALA A 168 15.38 8.71 1.14
C ALA A 168 15.29 8.45 2.65
N GLY A 169 16.18 7.62 3.21
CA GLY A 169 16.29 7.35 4.64
C GLY A 169 16.54 8.61 5.47
N MET A 170 17.42 9.51 5.01
CA MET A 170 17.66 10.80 5.66
C MET A 170 16.40 11.69 5.69
N ILE A 171 15.65 11.74 4.58
CA ILE A 171 14.38 12.49 4.49
C ILE A 171 13.35 11.90 5.44
N CYS A 172 13.12 10.58 5.39
CA CYS A 172 12.21 9.87 6.26
C CYS A 172 12.57 10.08 7.74
N PHE A 173 13.85 9.96 8.09
CA PHE A 173 14.34 10.18 9.46
C PHE A 173 14.05 11.60 9.95
N GLN A 174 14.31 12.62 9.13
CA GLN A 174 13.99 14.01 9.49
C GLN A 174 12.48 14.21 9.69
N ALA A 175 11.65 13.61 8.82
CA ALA A 175 10.21 13.70 8.89
C ALA A 175 9.67 13.07 10.19
N VAL A 176 10.06 11.84 10.52
CA VAL A 176 9.59 11.14 11.73
C VAL A 176 10.12 11.78 13.01
N ARG A 177 11.33 12.36 13.00
CA ARG A 177 11.85 13.09 14.16
C ARG A 177 10.95 14.28 14.51
N ARG A 178 10.39 14.96 13.51
CA ARG A 178 9.59 16.17 13.71
C ARG A 178 8.10 15.90 13.92
N TRP A 179 7.51 14.92 13.25
CA TRP A 179 6.06 14.72 13.20
C TRP A 179 5.66 13.39 13.83
N ILE A 180 4.94 13.44 14.96
CA ILE A 180 4.51 12.24 15.69
C ILE A 180 3.62 11.32 14.85
N ALA A 181 2.73 11.89 14.02
CA ALA A 181 1.88 11.12 13.10
C ALA A 181 2.72 10.26 12.14
N LEU A 182 3.85 10.79 11.65
CA LEU A 182 4.76 10.03 10.79
C LEU A 182 5.53 8.95 11.54
N ARG A 183 5.72 9.07 12.86
CA ARG A 183 6.29 7.97 13.67
C ARG A 183 5.34 6.78 13.71
N TYR A 184 4.04 7.03 13.94
CA TYR A 184 3.03 5.97 13.89
C TYR A 184 2.88 5.40 12.47
N ALA A 185 2.93 6.25 11.44
CA ALA A 185 2.90 5.82 10.05
C ALA A 185 4.10 4.93 9.72
N LEU A 186 5.31 5.28 10.18
CA LEU A 186 6.51 4.47 9.99
C LEU A 186 6.33 3.08 10.63
N VAL A 187 5.85 3.00 11.87
CA VAL A 187 5.58 1.71 12.52
C VAL A 187 4.58 0.89 11.71
N PHE A 188 3.49 1.50 11.27
CA PHE A 188 2.49 0.83 10.43
C PHE A 188 3.08 0.29 9.13
N VAL A 189 3.86 1.13 8.43
CA VAL A 189 4.50 0.81 7.16
C VAL A 189 5.56 -0.27 7.31
N MET A 190 6.34 -0.25 8.39
CA MET A 190 7.32 -1.32 8.64
C MET A 190 6.62 -2.67 8.88
N LEU A 191 5.53 -2.68 9.65
CA LEU A 191 4.73 -3.89 9.88
C LEU A 191 4.06 -4.39 8.61
N ILE A 192 3.49 -3.48 7.80
CA ILE A 192 2.79 -3.84 6.57
C ILE A 192 3.74 -4.26 5.45
N LEU A 193 4.99 -3.78 5.45
CA LEU A 193 6.01 -4.17 4.47
C LEU A 193 6.69 -5.49 4.86
N ALA A 194 6.83 -5.78 6.16
CA ALA A 194 7.41 -7.04 6.63
C ALA A 194 6.59 -8.27 6.21
N ALA A 195 5.25 -8.18 6.23
CA ALA A 195 4.37 -9.28 5.83
C ALA A 195 4.56 -9.72 4.35
N PRO A 196 4.47 -8.83 3.35
CA PRO A 196 4.69 -9.19 1.95
C PRO A 196 6.16 -9.43 1.61
N LEU A 197 7.14 -8.92 2.36
CA LEU A 197 8.54 -9.29 2.13
C LEU A 197 8.85 -10.72 2.59
N THR A 198 8.09 -11.26 3.55
CA THR A 198 8.30 -12.63 4.06
C THR A 198 7.47 -13.67 3.30
N HIS A 199 6.20 -13.37 3.01
CA HIS A 199 5.28 -14.32 2.36
C HIS A 199 4.47 -13.69 1.21
N PRO A 200 5.12 -13.13 0.17
CA PRO A 200 4.44 -12.58 -0.98
C PRO A 200 3.84 -13.65 -1.90
N ILE A 201 2.78 -13.27 -2.61
CA ILE A 201 2.21 -14.06 -3.71
C ILE A 201 2.05 -13.11 -4.89
N VAL A 202 3.10 -13.06 -5.72
CA VAL A 202 3.15 -12.28 -6.97
C VAL A 202 2.99 -13.21 -8.17
N THR A 203 3.74 -14.32 -8.21
CA THR A 203 3.72 -15.30 -9.30
C THR A 203 4.09 -16.69 -8.77
N THR A 204 3.78 -17.74 -9.54
CA THR A 204 4.15 -19.12 -9.21
C THR A 204 5.40 -19.61 -9.95
N THR A 205 5.89 -18.85 -10.93
CA THR A 205 6.88 -19.32 -11.92
C THR A 205 8.32 -18.86 -11.66
N MET A 206 8.54 -17.88 -10.79
CA MET A 206 9.88 -17.32 -10.50
C MET A 206 9.97 -16.85 -9.05
N PRO A 207 11.20 -16.61 -8.53
CA PRO A 207 11.35 -16.17 -7.15
C PRO A 207 10.59 -14.86 -6.86
N GLN A 208 9.93 -14.78 -5.71
CA GLN A 208 8.96 -13.71 -5.45
C GLN A 208 9.56 -12.31 -5.44
N TRP A 209 10.74 -12.12 -4.81
CA TRP A 209 11.40 -10.81 -4.81
C TRP A 209 11.86 -10.39 -6.21
N HIS A 210 12.21 -11.37 -7.07
CA HIS A 210 12.55 -11.10 -8.47
C HIS A 210 11.30 -10.68 -9.25
N ALA A 211 10.16 -11.33 -8.99
CA ALA A 211 8.89 -10.95 -9.58
C ALA A 211 8.46 -9.53 -9.22
N MET A 212 8.77 -9.05 -8.00
CA MET A 212 8.48 -7.67 -7.59
C MET A 212 9.32 -6.61 -8.32
N PHE A 213 10.37 -6.98 -9.05
CA PHE A 213 11.07 -6.02 -9.91
C PHE A 213 10.36 -5.82 -11.26
N ILE A 214 9.46 -6.72 -11.64
CA ILE A 214 8.67 -6.55 -12.86
C ILE A 214 7.74 -5.35 -12.64
N PRO A 215 7.73 -4.37 -13.55
CA PRO A 215 6.78 -3.26 -13.49
C PRO A 215 5.34 -3.78 -13.30
N ASP A 216 4.56 -3.11 -12.46
CA ASP A 216 3.17 -3.44 -12.11
C ASP A 216 2.94 -4.76 -11.35
N ALA A 217 4.00 -5.47 -10.96
CA ALA A 217 3.89 -6.73 -10.23
C ALA A 217 3.98 -6.53 -8.71
N GLY A 218 2.87 -6.72 -8.01
CA GLY A 218 2.83 -6.70 -6.54
C GLY A 218 2.91 -5.29 -5.93
N MET A 219 2.54 -4.26 -6.71
CA MET A 219 2.52 -2.86 -6.32
C MET A 219 1.65 -2.59 -5.09
N ARG A 220 0.58 -3.36 -4.90
CA ARG A 220 -0.27 -3.31 -3.71
C ARG A 220 0.49 -3.43 -2.39
N TYR A 221 1.63 -4.13 -2.38
CA TYR A 221 2.49 -4.28 -1.20
C TYR A 221 3.26 -3.01 -0.85
N PHE A 222 3.49 -2.13 -1.83
CA PHE A 222 4.23 -0.88 -1.68
C PHE A 222 3.31 0.33 -1.50
N PHE A 223 2.01 0.20 -1.69
CA PHE A 223 1.05 1.30 -1.62
C PHE A 223 1.16 2.15 -0.35
N MET A 224 1.08 1.53 0.83
CA MET A 224 1.22 2.23 2.12
C MET A 224 2.62 2.84 2.31
N PRO A 225 3.72 2.08 2.08
CA PRO A 225 5.06 2.65 2.03
C PRO A 225 5.18 3.89 1.12
N ILE A 226 4.62 3.86 -0.08
CA ILE A 226 4.66 4.98 -1.04
C ILE A 226 3.93 6.19 -0.48
N LEU A 227 2.74 6.02 0.10
CA LEU A 227 2.01 7.12 0.73
C LEU A 227 2.81 7.75 1.89
N PHE A 228 3.48 6.93 2.70
CA PHE A 228 4.37 7.43 3.74
C PHE A 228 5.56 8.20 3.17
N TRP A 229 6.20 7.68 2.12
CA TRP A 229 7.30 8.34 1.43
C TRP A 229 6.88 9.71 0.88
N LEU A 230 5.76 9.78 0.17
CA LEU A 230 5.21 11.02 -0.36
C LEU A 230 4.85 12.01 0.76
N ALA A 231 4.27 11.53 1.88
CA ALA A 231 4.00 12.37 3.05
C ALA A 231 5.29 12.91 3.69
N ALA A 232 6.36 12.10 3.74
CA ALA A 232 7.67 12.52 4.23
C ALA A 232 8.30 13.59 3.33
N LEU A 233 8.22 13.43 2.00
CA LEU A 233 8.66 14.44 1.03
C LEU A 233 7.95 15.78 1.24
N VAL A 234 6.62 15.77 1.34
CA VAL A 234 5.83 16.98 1.58
C VAL A 234 6.21 17.61 2.92
N ALA A 235 6.27 16.82 4.00
CA ALA A 235 6.61 17.32 5.33
C ALA A 235 8.00 17.98 5.35
N VAL A 236 9.01 17.36 4.73
CA VAL A 236 10.38 17.88 4.70
C VAL A 236 10.53 19.06 3.73
N THR A 237 9.79 19.09 2.62
CA THR A 237 9.81 20.24 1.68
C THR A 237 9.35 21.53 2.37
N PHE A 238 8.26 21.46 3.14
CA PHE A 238 7.67 22.65 3.77
C PHE A 238 8.23 22.99 5.15
N SER A 239 8.94 22.07 5.79
CA SER A 239 9.41 22.27 7.17
C SER A 239 10.88 21.96 7.41
N GLY A 240 11.56 21.27 6.49
CA GLY A 240 12.97 20.92 6.58
C GLY A 240 13.93 22.10 6.36
N HIS A 241 15.22 21.80 6.38
CA HIS A 241 16.30 22.76 6.15
C HIS A 241 17.50 22.08 5.48
N GLY A 242 18.37 22.88 4.86
CA GLY A 242 19.62 22.41 4.26
C GLY A 242 19.42 21.39 3.14
N LEU A 243 20.33 20.41 3.08
CA LEU A 243 20.38 19.41 2.01
C LEU A 243 19.11 18.56 1.94
N THR A 244 18.55 18.12 3.07
CA THR A 244 17.36 17.25 3.06
C THR A 244 16.13 17.96 2.51
N ARG A 245 15.97 19.26 2.78
CA ARG A 245 14.92 20.07 2.16
C ARG A 245 15.14 20.22 0.65
N ALA A 246 16.37 20.48 0.22
CA ALA A 246 16.69 20.59 -1.21
C ALA A 246 16.38 19.27 -1.95
N LEU A 247 16.83 18.14 -1.41
CA LEU A 247 16.56 16.81 -1.95
C LEU A 247 15.05 16.50 -1.98
N ALA A 248 14.33 16.75 -0.88
CA ALA A 248 12.90 16.51 -0.83
C ALA A 248 12.12 17.41 -1.80
N THR A 249 12.52 18.67 -1.95
CA THR A 249 11.90 19.60 -2.91
C THR A 249 12.15 19.14 -4.34
N GLY A 250 13.39 18.76 -4.68
CA GLY A 250 13.73 18.22 -5.99
C GLY A 250 12.95 16.95 -6.31
N ALA A 251 12.89 16.00 -5.37
CA ALA A 251 12.10 14.79 -5.52
C ALA A 251 10.60 15.07 -5.68
N LEU A 252 10.03 15.98 -4.89
CA LEU A 252 8.62 16.36 -5.01
C LEU A 252 8.32 17.04 -6.36
N LEU A 253 9.24 17.86 -6.87
CA LEU A 253 9.12 18.43 -8.22
C LEU A 253 9.13 17.34 -9.29
N VAL A 254 9.98 16.32 -9.14
CA VAL A 254 10.00 15.15 -10.04
C VAL A 254 8.68 14.38 -9.98
N VAL A 255 8.10 14.17 -8.80
CA VAL A 255 6.74 13.57 -8.67
C VAL A 255 5.71 14.38 -9.47
N VAL A 256 5.70 15.70 -9.31
CA VAL A 256 4.69 16.57 -9.93
C VAL A 256 4.87 16.67 -11.45
N VAL A 257 6.11 16.70 -11.94
CA VAL A 257 6.42 16.89 -13.36
C VAL A 257 6.48 15.58 -14.14
N LEU A 258 6.97 14.50 -13.54
CA LEU A 258 7.16 13.20 -14.20
C LEU A 258 6.21 12.14 -13.66
N GLY A 259 6.23 11.84 -12.37
CA GLY A 259 5.46 10.74 -11.77
C GLY A 259 3.95 10.85 -12.06
N ILE A 260 3.32 11.94 -11.64
CA ILE A 260 1.86 12.14 -11.79
C ILE A 260 1.45 12.14 -13.27
N PRO A 261 2.08 12.90 -14.19
CA PRO A 261 1.64 12.95 -15.58
C PRO A 261 1.77 11.63 -16.34
N HIS A 262 2.73 10.78 -15.98
CA HIS A 262 2.96 9.49 -16.65
C HIS A 262 2.04 8.39 -16.11
N ASP A 263 1.72 8.39 -14.82
CA ASP A 263 0.84 7.39 -14.20
C ASP A 263 -0.63 7.81 -14.14
N ARG A 264 -1.00 8.98 -14.71
CA ARG A 264 -2.39 9.47 -14.67
C ARG A 264 -3.42 8.60 -15.40
N LYS A 265 -2.97 7.71 -16.30
CA LYS A 265 -3.86 6.92 -17.15
C LYS A 265 -3.87 5.48 -16.69
N ILE A 266 -4.85 5.13 -15.87
CA ILE A 266 -5.19 3.73 -15.63
C ILE A 266 -5.71 3.15 -16.94
N ALA A 267 -5.00 2.16 -17.49
CA ALA A 267 -5.40 1.52 -18.74
C ALA A 267 -6.81 0.94 -18.61
N MET A 268 -7.69 1.27 -19.56
CA MET A 268 -9.01 0.63 -19.63
C MET A 268 -8.82 -0.83 -19.98
N GLU A 269 -9.28 -1.73 -19.11
CA GLU A 269 -9.29 -3.13 -19.45
C GLU A 269 -10.33 -3.39 -20.54
N ALA A 270 -9.96 -4.18 -21.55
CA ALA A 270 -10.91 -4.64 -22.55
C ALA A 270 -12.02 -5.48 -21.89
N ASP A 271 -13.29 -5.21 -22.26
CA ASP A 271 -14.40 -6.09 -21.89
C ASP A 271 -14.16 -7.47 -22.49
N ARG A 272 -14.30 -8.50 -21.65
CA ARG A 272 -14.09 -9.90 -22.02
C ARG A 272 -15.41 -10.66 -22.18
N GLY A 273 -16.52 -9.93 -22.22
CA GLY A 273 -17.85 -10.49 -22.38
C GLY A 273 -18.34 -11.24 -21.14
N PHE A 274 -17.88 -10.88 -19.93
CA PHE A 274 -18.27 -11.58 -18.70
C PHE A 274 -19.80 -11.61 -18.54
N SER A 275 -20.47 -10.47 -18.76
CA SER A 275 -21.93 -10.38 -18.68
C SER A 275 -22.66 -11.23 -19.74
N GLU A 276 -22.05 -11.44 -20.91
CA GLU A 276 -22.60 -12.34 -21.93
C GLU A 276 -22.38 -13.80 -21.55
N ALA A 277 -21.19 -14.16 -21.10
CA ALA A 277 -20.86 -15.50 -20.64
C ALA A 277 -21.73 -15.92 -19.43
N ALA A 278 -21.94 -15.02 -18.46
CA ALA A 278 -22.83 -15.25 -17.32
C ALA A 278 -24.27 -15.50 -17.77
N ARG A 279 -24.81 -14.68 -18.69
CA ARG A 279 -26.16 -14.90 -19.25
C ARG A 279 -26.28 -16.23 -19.99
N ARG A 280 -25.27 -16.62 -20.76
CA ARG A 280 -25.24 -17.93 -21.45
C ARG A 280 -25.21 -19.10 -20.46
N PHE A 281 -24.48 -18.95 -19.36
CA PHE A 281 -24.42 -19.96 -18.30
C PHE A 281 -25.77 -20.12 -17.59
N ASP A 282 -26.41 -19.01 -17.21
CA ASP A 282 -27.70 -19.01 -16.51
C ASP A 282 -28.85 -19.55 -17.39
N ALA A 283 -28.84 -19.21 -18.68
CA ALA A 283 -29.86 -19.63 -19.65
C ALA A 283 -29.66 -21.05 -20.21
N GLY A 284 -28.45 -21.62 -20.12
CA GLY A 284 -28.14 -22.93 -20.69
C GLY A 284 -28.76 -24.08 -19.89
N PRO A 285 -29.23 -25.18 -20.52
CA PRO A 285 -29.70 -26.36 -19.79
C PRO A 285 -28.60 -26.99 -18.91
N PRO A 286 -28.94 -27.84 -17.91
CA PRO A 286 -27.94 -28.61 -17.16
C PRO A 286 -26.97 -29.35 -18.07
N GLY A 287 -25.69 -29.33 -17.75
CA GLY A 287 -24.61 -29.84 -18.61
C GLY A 287 -24.05 -28.82 -19.60
N THR A 288 -24.58 -27.59 -19.66
CA THR A 288 -23.99 -26.53 -20.49
C THR A 288 -22.64 -26.12 -19.94
N THR A 289 -21.61 -26.16 -20.78
CA THR A 289 -20.26 -25.70 -20.45
C THR A 289 -20.01 -24.30 -21.02
N VAL A 290 -19.58 -23.38 -20.17
CA VAL A 290 -19.19 -22.01 -20.57
C VAL A 290 -17.76 -21.73 -20.12
N THR A 291 -16.94 -21.28 -21.06
CA THR A 291 -15.56 -20.88 -20.79
C THR A 291 -15.48 -19.36 -20.66
N ILE A 292 -15.00 -18.90 -19.50
CA ILE A 292 -14.85 -17.48 -19.16
C ILE A 292 -13.36 -17.14 -19.13
N PRO A 293 -12.90 -16.13 -19.88
CA PRO A 293 -11.52 -15.67 -19.81
C PRO A 293 -11.21 -14.95 -18.48
N VAL A 294 -10.13 -15.35 -17.81
CA VAL A 294 -9.65 -14.83 -16.52
C VAL A 294 -8.23 -14.25 -16.67
N ARG A 295 -7.82 -13.34 -15.78
CA ARG A 295 -6.47 -12.76 -15.79
C ARG A 295 -5.41 -13.74 -15.28
N PRO A 296 -4.16 -13.66 -15.77
CA PRO A 296 -3.72 -13.13 -17.06
C PRO A 296 -3.72 -14.26 -18.12
N GLY A 297 -4.51 -14.12 -19.19
CA GLY A 297 -4.53 -15.08 -20.30
C GLY A 297 -5.01 -16.49 -19.95
N SER A 298 -5.70 -16.65 -18.81
CA SER A 298 -6.24 -17.93 -18.36
C SER A 298 -7.72 -18.04 -18.71
N THR A 299 -8.28 -19.23 -18.58
CA THR A 299 -9.72 -19.46 -18.75
C THR A 299 -10.23 -20.35 -17.62
N VAL A 300 -11.42 -20.05 -17.14
CA VAL A 300 -12.17 -20.92 -16.23
C VAL A 300 -13.35 -21.48 -16.99
N THR A 301 -13.48 -22.80 -16.97
CA THR A 301 -14.60 -23.50 -17.58
C THR A 301 -15.56 -23.94 -16.49
N LEU A 302 -16.81 -23.49 -16.60
CA LEU A 302 -17.89 -23.82 -15.67
C LEU A 302 -18.91 -24.72 -16.39
N THR A 303 -19.44 -25.70 -15.69
CA THR A 303 -20.54 -26.55 -16.17
C THR A 303 -21.72 -26.38 -15.23
N ARG A 304 -22.90 -26.13 -15.79
CA ARG A 304 -24.15 -26.01 -15.03
C ARG A 304 -24.66 -27.36 -14.54
#